data_AF-A0A7W9X7F5-F1
#
_entry.id   AF-A0A7W9X7F5-F1
#
_cell.length_a   1.000
_cell.length_b   1.000
_cell.length_c   1.000
_cell.angle_alpha   90.00
_cell.angle_beta   90.00
_cell.angle_gamma   90.00
#
_symmetry.space_group_name_H-M   'P 1'
#
loop_
_entity.id
_entity.type
_entity.pdbx_description
1 polymer ?
#
loop_
_entity_poly.entity_id
_entity_poly.type
_entity_poly.pdbx_seq_one_letter_code
_entity_poly.pdbx_strand_id
1 'polypeptide(L)'
;MKLNSTLIAAVLIAASFSVSATNKTLPAGKKATKHIAKEQTFKVDNQNSKIGWLAKKATGEHNGNIKVSDGSFNVQNNVLKTASFSIDISTITDIDLTDPAQNDKLVSTLKSETFFDSGKFPKADFVTTSIVKGSNQQYTITGKLTIKGITNEVTFPATVAVNNNKLTANAKLTIDRTKYDIKFRSKNFFENLGDKVIYDDFDLDISLVANAQ
;
A
#
# COMPACT_ATOMS: atom_id res chain seq x y z
N MET A 1 -35.10 79.01 8.36
CA MET A 1 -34.37 77.75 8.67
C MET A 1 -33.29 77.61 7.60
N LYS A 2 -32.07 78.12 7.81
CA LYS A 2 -30.79 77.36 7.92
C LYS A 2 -30.79 76.07 7.06
N LEU A 3 -29.86 75.83 6.13
CA LEU A 3 -28.41 76.01 6.19
C LEU A 3 -27.80 76.46 4.84
N ASN A 4 -26.71 77.24 4.93
CA ASN A 4 -25.71 77.45 3.88
C ASN A 4 -24.66 76.32 3.93
N SER A 5 -24.13 75.92 2.78
CA SER A 5 -22.72 75.53 2.65
C SER A 5 -22.21 75.71 1.22
N THR A 6 -21.02 76.30 1.19
CA THR A 6 -20.29 76.99 0.13
C THR A 6 -19.66 76.08 -0.94
N LEU A 7 -19.51 76.66 -2.14
CA LEU A 7 -18.67 76.37 -3.31
C LEU A 7 -17.63 75.24 -3.23
N ILE A 8 -17.40 74.56 -4.37
CA ILE A 8 -16.12 74.56 -5.13
C ILE A 8 -16.44 74.33 -6.62
N ALA A 9 -15.89 75.21 -7.46
CA ALA A 9 -15.84 75.06 -8.92
C ALA A 9 -14.61 74.24 -9.32
N ALA A 10 -14.73 73.36 -10.32
CA ALA A 10 -13.57 72.84 -11.05
C ALA A 10 -13.94 72.53 -12.50
N VAL A 11 -13.33 73.30 -13.39
CA VAL A 11 -13.31 73.16 -14.85
C VAL A 11 -12.60 71.85 -15.21
N LEU A 12 -13.19 71.02 -16.07
CA LEU A 12 -12.50 69.90 -16.72
C LEU A 12 -12.30 70.20 -18.19
N ILE A 13 -11.04 70.49 -18.53
CA ILE A 13 -10.51 70.68 -19.87
C ILE A 13 -10.44 69.31 -20.56
N ALA A 14 -11.05 69.20 -21.73
CA ALA A 14 -10.89 68.07 -22.62
C ALA A 14 -9.48 68.09 -23.24
N ALA A 15 -8.67 67.07 -22.93
CA ALA A 15 -7.44 66.76 -23.64
C ALA A 15 -7.56 65.36 -24.23
N SER A 16 -7.83 65.28 -25.52
CA SER A 16 -7.80 64.05 -26.31
C SER A 16 -6.35 63.57 -26.46
N PHE A 17 -5.97 62.54 -25.72
CA PHE A 17 -4.73 61.81 -25.95
C PHE A 17 -4.95 60.73 -27.01
N SER A 18 -4.38 60.94 -28.19
CA SER A 18 -4.20 59.90 -29.20
C SER A 18 -3.05 58.99 -28.78
N VAL A 19 -3.35 57.83 -28.21
CA VAL A 19 -2.34 56.79 -27.95
C VAL A 19 -2.11 56.01 -29.26
N SER A 20 -0.93 56.20 -29.86
CA SER A 20 -0.42 55.31 -30.90
C SER A 20 -0.16 53.92 -30.32
N ALA A 21 -0.98 52.94 -30.70
CA ALA A 21 -0.74 51.55 -30.41
C ALA A 21 0.52 51.07 -31.16
N THR A 22 1.62 50.87 -30.42
CA THR A 22 2.76 50.13 -30.92
C THR A 22 2.43 48.64 -30.83
N ASN A 23 2.19 48.00 -31.98
CA ASN A 23 2.06 46.55 -32.09
C ASN A 23 3.40 45.89 -31.74
N LYS A 24 3.60 45.59 -30.45
CA LYS A 24 4.68 44.72 -30.00
C LYS A 24 4.20 43.29 -30.17
N THR A 25 4.61 42.66 -31.26
CA THR A 25 4.37 41.23 -31.53
C THR A 25 4.94 40.41 -30.38
N LEU A 26 4.06 39.80 -29.57
CA LEU A 26 4.46 38.87 -28.53
C LEU A 26 5.12 37.64 -29.20
N PRO A 27 6.27 37.16 -28.70
CA PRO A 27 6.88 35.95 -29.23
C PRO A 27 5.91 34.78 -29.04
N ALA A 28 5.69 34.01 -30.11
CA ALA A 28 4.86 32.82 -30.12
C ALA A 28 5.23 31.91 -28.93
N GLY A 29 4.31 31.75 -27.99
CA GLY A 29 4.49 30.87 -26.85
C GLY A 29 4.79 29.46 -27.34
N LYS A 30 5.97 28.93 -26.97
CA LYS A 30 6.28 27.50 -27.11
C LYS A 30 5.15 26.73 -26.42
N LYS A 31 4.33 26.00 -27.19
CA LYS A 31 3.39 25.03 -26.63
C LYS A 31 4.20 24.09 -25.74
N ALA A 32 3.90 24.09 -24.44
CA ALA A 32 4.48 23.16 -23.50
C ALA A 32 4.09 21.74 -23.94
N THR A 33 5.03 21.00 -24.50
CA THR A 33 4.87 19.57 -24.74
C THR A 33 4.80 18.89 -23.39
N LYS A 34 3.59 18.48 -23.00
CA LYS A 34 3.35 17.62 -21.84
C LYS A 34 4.08 16.30 -22.11
N HIS A 35 5.30 16.15 -21.60
CA HIS A 35 5.99 14.86 -21.58
C HIS A 35 5.16 13.94 -20.69
N ILE A 36 4.34 13.09 -21.30
CA ILE A 36 3.70 11.99 -20.60
C ILE A 36 4.83 11.02 -20.29
N ALA A 37 5.30 11.03 -19.05
CA ALA A 37 6.27 10.05 -18.64
C ALA A 37 5.71 8.66 -18.81
N LYS A 38 6.51 7.81 -19.45
CA LYS A 38 6.20 6.42 -19.72
C LYS A 38 6.01 5.70 -18.38
N GLU A 39 4.94 4.91 -18.31
CA GLU A 39 4.72 3.98 -17.21
C GLU A 39 5.73 2.83 -17.33
N GLN A 40 6.37 2.48 -16.22
CA GLN A 40 7.35 1.41 -16.13
C GLN A 40 6.86 0.36 -15.15
N THR A 41 6.81 -0.88 -15.61
CA THR A 41 6.46 -2.04 -14.78
C THR A 41 7.73 -2.61 -14.15
N PHE A 42 7.66 -2.90 -12.85
CA PHE A 42 8.67 -3.63 -12.10
C PHE A 42 8.06 -4.96 -11.67
N LYS A 43 8.74 -6.07 -11.97
CA LYS A 43 8.34 -7.41 -11.53
C LYS A 43 9.07 -7.82 -10.27
N VAL A 44 8.34 -8.43 -9.33
CA VAL A 44 8.88 -8.92 -8.07
C VAL A 44 10.01 -9.92 -8.34
N ASP A 45 11.10 -9.74 -7.62
CA ASP A 45 12.18 -10.70 -7.49
C ASP A 45 11.87 -11.58 -6.29
N ASN A 46 11.31 -12.76 -6.56
CA ASN A 46 10.88 -13.70 -5.51
C ASN A 46 12.04 -14.20 -4.64
N GLN A 47 13.28 -14.18 -5.14
CA GLN A 47 14.44 -14.68 -4.40
C GLN A 47 14.98 -13.63 -3.42
N ASN A 48 14.89 -12.36 -3.79
CA ASN A 48 15.35 -11.24 -2.98
C ASN A 48 14.23 -10.58 -2.16
N SER A 49 13.01 -11.10 -2.24
CA SER A 49 11.87 -10.66 -1.45
C SER A 49 11.65 -11.57 -0.24
N LYS A 50 11.19 -10.99 0.87
CA LYS A 50 10.93 -11.68 2.12
C LYS A 50 9.62 -11.20 2.73
N ILE A 51 8.82 -12.15 3.24
CA ILE A 51 7.67 -11.86 4.09
C ILE A 51 7.83 -12.69 5.36
N GLY A 52 7.99 -12.01 6.49
CA GLY A 52 7.95 -12.60 7.81
C GLY A 52 6.54 -12.55 8.38
N TRP A 53 6.15 -13.54 9.16
CA TRP A 53 4.90 -13.54 9.93
C TRP A 53 5.19 -13.71 11.42
N LEU A 54 4.32 -13.14 12.25
CA LEU A 54 4.31 -13.30 13.71
C LEU A 54 2.87 -13.49 14.18
N ALA A 55 2.60 -14.54 14.93
CA ALA A 55 1.28 -14.79 15.51
C ALA A 55 1.42 -15.11 17.01
N LYS A 56 0.46 -14.65 17.81
CA LYS A 56 0.51 -14.77 19.27
C LYS A 56 -0.61 -15.62 19.82
N LYS A 57 -0.33 -16.32 20.92
CA LYS A 57 -1.27 -17.05 21.76
C LYS A 57 -1.15 -16.56 23.20
N ALA A 58 -2.07 -16.97 24.06
CA ALA A 58 -2.03 -16.58 25.48
C ALA A 58 -0.71 -16.96 26.18
N THR A 59 -0.04 -18.02 25.72
CA THR A 59 1.16 -18.61 26.33
C THR A 59 2.45 -18.35 25.56
N GLY A 60 2.46 -17.47 24.55
CA GLY A 60 3.66 -17.18 23.77
C GLY A 60 3.35 -16.73 22.35
N GLU A 61 4.34 -16.80 21.48
CA GLU A 61 4.24 -16.40 20.08
C GLU A 61 5.04 -17.37 19.20
N HIS A 62 4.70 -17.37 17.91
CA HIS A 62 5.44 -18.08 16.87
C HIS A 62 5.72 -17.14 15.71
N ASN A 63 6.87 -17.32 15.06
CA ASN A 63 7.25 -16.58 13.87
C ASN A 63 7.81 -17.47 12.76
N GLY A 64 7.81 -16.90 11.56
CA GLY A 64 8.26 -17.64 10.39
C GLY A 64 8.29 -16.82 9.13
N ASN A 65 8.41 -17.52 8.00
CA ASN A 65 8.46 -16.89 6.68
C ASN A 65 7.42 -17.48 5.74
N ILE A 66 7.12 -16.72 4.69
CA ILE A 66 6.27 -17.13 3.58
C ILE A 66 6.75 -16.43 2.30
N LYS A 67 6.68 -17.11 1.16
CA LYS A 67 7.22 -16.58 -0.10
C LYS A 67 6.18 -15.81 -0.89
N VAL A 68 6.62 -14.73 -1.52
CA VAL A 68 5.92 -14.12 -2.66
C VAL A 68 6.19 -14.97 -3.91
N SER A 69 5.15 -15.23 -4.70
CA SER A 69 5.19 -16.06 -5.91
C SER A 69 5.14 -15.27 -7.20
N ASP A 70 4.51 -14.10 -7.20
CA ASP A 70 4.53 -13.14 -8.30
C ASP A 70 4.15 -11.76 -7.73
N GLY A 71 4.45 -10.73 -8.48
CA GLY A 71 3.91 -9.41 -8.27
C GLY A 71 4.42 -8.41 -9.27
N SER A 72 3.71 -7.29 -9.39
CA SER A 72 4.05 -6.18 -10.26
C SER A 72 3.76 -4.85 -9.58
N PHE A 73 4.64 -3.89 -9.83
CA PHE A 73 4.47 -2.50 -9.47
C PHE A 73 4.50 -1.68 -10.74
N ASN A 74 3.53 -0.80 -10.93
CA ASN A 74 3.59 0.18 -12.01
C ASN A 74 3.97 1.54 -11.45
N VAL A 75 5.01 2.13 -12.04
CA VAL A 75 5.60 3.39 -11.61
C VAL A 75 5.51 4.38 -12.75
N GLN A 76 5.13 5.62 -12.43
CA GLN A 76 5.15 6.72 -13.38
C GLN A 76 5.78 7.94 -12.69
N ASN A 77 6.75 8.59 -13.33
CA ASN A 77 7.49 9.72 -12.75
C ASN A 77 8.12 9.41 -11.38
N ASN A 78 8.69 8.20 -11.19
CA ASN A 78 9.21 7.72 -9.90
C ASN A 78 8.16 7.67 -8.77
N VAL A 79 6.87 7.69 -9.11
CA VAL A 79 5.76 7.55 -8.17
C VAL A 79 5.04 6.24 -8.44
N LEU A 80 4.88 5.42 -7.40
CA LEU A 80 4.09 4.19 -7.46
C LEU A 80 2.63 4.52 -7.79
N LYS A 81 2.06 3.82 -8.78
CA LYS A 81 0.67 4.01 -9.24
C LYS A 81 -0.22 2.83 -8.89
N THR A 82 0.25 1.62 -9.11
CA THR A 82 -0.46 0.39 -8.75
C THR A 82 0.52 -0.66 -8.27
N ALA A 83 0.06 -1.56 -7.41
CA ALA A 83 0.80 -2.75 -7.03
C ALA A 83 -0.16 -3.95 -6.91
N SER A 84 0.36 -5.13 -7.26
CA SER A 84 -0.30 -6.40 -7.01
C SER A 84 0.74 -7.47 -6.72
N PHE A 85 0.46 -8.36 -5.79
CA PHE A 85 1.34 -9.51 -5.51
C PHE A 85 0.56 -10.70 -4.96
N SER A 86 1.10 -11.89 -5.20
CA SER A 86 0.55 -13.18 -4.78
C SER A 86 1.53 -13.85 -3.83
N ILE A 87 1.07 -14.23 -2.64
CA ILE A 87 1.81 -14.97 -1.62
C ILE A 87 1.49 -16.45 -1.78
N ASP A 88 2.51 -17.31 -1.77
CA ASP A 88 2.34 -18.76 -1.82
C ASP A 88 2.22 -19.35 -0.42
N ILE A 89 0.99 -19.70 -0.03
CA ILE A 89 0.67 -20.26 1.28
C ILE A 89 1.34 -21.63 1.49
N SER A 90 1.57 -22.40 0.42
CA SER A 90 2.23 -23.70 0.53
C SER A 90 3.67 -23.60 1.04
N THR A 91 4.28 -22.42 0.95
CA THR A 91 5.67 -22.14 1.35
C THR A 91 5.82 -21.65 2.79
N ILE A 92 4.73 -21.57 3.57
CA ILE A 92 4.81 -21.12 4.96
C ILE A 92 5.72 -22.06 5.78
N THR A 93 6.62 -21.45 6.56
CA THR A 93 7.55 -22.13 7.49
C THR A 93 7.51 -21.45 8.84
N ASP A 94 7.80 -22.20 9.91
CA ASP A 94 8.10 -21.70 11.25
C ASP A 94 9.63 -21.71 11.49
N ILE A 95 10.18 -20.70 12.16
CA ILE A 95 11.63 -20.59 12.38
C ILE A 95 12.05 -20.55 13.85
N ASP A 96 11.11 -20.57 14.80
CA ASP A 96 11.42 -20.49 16.24
C ASP A 96 11.24 -21.80 17.00
N LEU A 97 10.43 -22.74 16.48
CA LEU A 97 10.34 -24.09 17.01
C LEU A 97 11.53 -24.92 16.53
N THR A 98 12.45 -25.22 17.45
CA THR A 98 13.64 -26.04 17.20
C THR A 98 13.36 -27.55 17.30
N ASP A 99 12.29 -27.97 18.00
CA ASP A 99 11.83 -29.37 17.98
C ASP A 99 11.16 -29.66 16.61
N PRO A 100 11.71 -30.58 15.80
CA PRO A 100 11.20 -30.83 14.45
C PRO A 100 9.74 -31.29 14.44
N ALA A 101 9.34 -32.13 15.41
CA ALA A 101 7.98 -32.65 15.46
C ALA A 101 6.94 -31.57 15.81
N GLN A 102 7.28 -30.63 16.71
CA GLN A 102 6.41 -29.49 17.00
C GLN A 102 6.36 -28.51 15.82
N ASN A 103 7.49 -28.24 15.17
CA ASN A 103 7.55 -27.38 13.98
C ASN A 103 6.66 -27.94 12.86
N ASP A 104 6.84 -29.22 12.51
CA ASP A 104 6.05 -29.90 11.48
C ASP A 104 4.55 -29.89 11.83
N LYS A 105 4.21 -30.11 13.10
CA LYS A 105 2.83 -30.06 13.57
C LYS A 105 2.22 -28.66 13.42
N LEU A 106 2.96 -27.59 13.74
CA LEU A 106 2.49 -26.23 13.56
C LEU A 106 2.31 -25.90 12.07
N VAL A 107 3.34 -26.14 11.26
CA VAL A 107 3.32 -25.84 9.82
C VAL A 107 2.22 -26.62 9.09
N SER A 108 2.04 -27.91 9.40
CA SER A 108 0.94 -28.70 8.84
C SER A 108 -0.44 -28.19 9.29
N THR A 109 -0.57 -27.75 10.54
CA THR A 109 -1.81 -27.12 11.03
C THR A 109 -2.12 -25.84 10.27
N LEU A 110 -1.12 -24.95 10.07
CA LEU A 110 -1.30 -23.70 9.31
C LEU A 110 -1.76 -23.97 7.87
N LYS A 111 -1.24 -25.03 7.22
CA LYS A 111 -1.60 -25.42 5.85
C LYS A 111 -2.97 -26.11 5.75
N SER A 112 -3.49 -26.66 6.84
CA SER A 112 -4.74 -27.44 6.86
C SER A 112 -6.01 -26.61 6.63
N GLU A 113 -7.14 -27.28 6.39
CA GLU A 113 -8.49 -26.71 6.27
C GLU A 113 -8.91 -25.85 7.48
N THR A 114 -8.35 -26.13 8.65
CA THR A 114 -8.64 -25.39 9.89
C THR A 114 -8.04 -23.98 9.88
N PHE A 115 -6.99 -23.75 9.08
CA PHE A 115 -6.34 -22.46 8.89
C PHE A 115 -6.45 -22.01 7.43
N PHE A 116 -5.35 -22.01 6.69
CA PHE A 116 -5.30 -21.38 5.38
C PHE A 116 -5.81 -22.27 4.26
N ASP A 117 -6.00 -23.57 4.51
CA ASP A 117 -6.46 -24.54 3.52
C ASP A 117 -5.66 -24.44 2.22
N SER A 118 -4.33 -24.57 2.32
CA SER A 118 -3.42 -24.29 1.21
C SER A 118 -3.56 -25.27 0.05
N GLY A 119 -4.18 -26.43 0.28
CA GLY A 119 -4.54 -27.38 -0.77
C GLY A 119 -5.60 -26.81 -1.72
N LYS A 120 -6.58 -26.06 -1.19
CA LYS A 120 -7.65 -25.44 -1.97
C LYS A 120 -7.35 -23.98 -2.34
N PHE A 121 -6.69 -23.25 -1.44
CA PHE A 121 -6.32 -21.84 -1.58
C PHE A 121 -4.79 -21.70 -1.47
N PRO A 122 -4.03 -22.12 -2.48
CA PRO A 122 -2.57 -22.10 -2.42
C PRO A 122 -2.00 -20.68 -2.40
N LYS A 123 -2.81 -19.68 -2.73
CA LYS A 123 -2.39 -18.27 -2.81
C LYS A 123 -3.25 -17.36 -1.95
N ALA A 124 -2.60 -16.35 -1.39
CA ALA A 124 -3.24 -15.12 -0.94
C ALA A 124 -2.81 -13.97 -1.86
N ASP A 125 -3.77 -13.14 -2.26
CA ASP A 125 -3.54 -12.10 -3.27
C ASP A 125 -3.80 -10.71 -2.69
N PHE A 126 -2.97 -9.75 -3.08
CA PHE A 126 -3.17 -8.35 -2.78
C PHE A 126 -3.20 -7.53 -4.05
N VAL A 127 -4.17 -6.61 -4.16
CA VAL A 127 -4.28 -5.65 -5.27
C VAL A 127 -4.63 -4.27 -4.72
N THR A 128 -3.83 -3.26 -5.05
CA THR A 128 -4.08 -1.88 -4.60
C THR A 128 -5.36 -1.30 -5.20
N THR A 129 -6.14 -0.62 -4.37
CA THR A 129 -7.31 0.19 -4.78
C THR A 129 -7.03 1.69 -4.68
N SER A 130 -6.16 2.11 -3.75
CA SER A 130 -5.72 3.49 -3.61
C SER A 130 -4.27 3.56 -3.14
N ILE A 131 -3.52 4.53 -3.66
CA ILE A 131 -2.15 4.82 -3.25
C ILE A 131 -2.02 6.32 -3.05
N VAL A 132 -1.77 6.73 -1.81
CA VAL A 132 -1.55 8.13 -1.45
C VAL A 132 -0.07 8.30 -1.13
N LYS A 133 0.63 9.08 -1.96
CA LYS A 133 2.04 9.41 -1.72
C LYS A 133 2.14 10.44 -0.59
N GLY A 134 2.93 10.11 0.43
CA GLY A 134 3.34 11.03 1.49
C GLY A 134 4.67 11.72 1.17
N SER A 135 5.30 12.28 2.21
CA SER A 135 6.65 12.84 2.10
C SER A 135 7.70 11.76 1.87
N ASN A 136 8.81 12.12 1.22
CA ASN A 136 9.92 11.22 0.93
C ASN A 136 9.46 9.96 0.16
N GLN A 137 9.73 8.79 0.72
CA GLN A 137 9.42 7.48 0.16
C GLN A 137 8.19 6.84 0.84
N GLN A 138 7.44 7.59 1.65
CA GLN A 138 6.28 7.08 2.37
C GLN A 138 5.03 7.07 1.50
N TYR A 139 4.22 6.04 1.66
CA TYR A 139 2.93 5.87 1.02
C TYR A 139 1.92 5.35 2.04
N THR A 140 0.67 5.77 1.91
CA THR A 140 -0.48 5.06 2.47
C THR A 140 -1.10 4.25 1.35
N ILE A 141 -1.10 2.93 1.50
CA ILE A 141 -1.60 1.99 0.50
C ILE A 141 -2.89 1.39 1.03
N THR A 142 -3.94 1.46 0.22
CA THR A 142 -5.19 0.73 0.44
C THR A 142 -5.35 -0.29 -0.67
N GLY A 143 -5.79 -1.50 -0.33
CA GLY A 143 -6.02 -2.54 -1.32
C GLY A 143 -6.84 -3.70 -0.80
N LYS A 144 -7.26 -4.53 -1.75
CA LYS A 144 -8.00 -5.77 -1.52
C LYS A 144 -7.01 -6.88 -1.20
N LEU A 145 -7.09 -7.41 0.01
CA LEU A 145 -6.38 -8.61 0.44
C LEU A 145 -7.35 -9.79 0.40
N THR A 146 -6.98 -10.83 -0.32
CA THR A 146 -7.75 -12.08 -0.42
C THR A 146 -6.97 -13.19 0.25
N ILE A 147 -7.54 -13.79 1.29
CA ILE A 147 -6.99 -14.96 1.98
C ILE A 147 -8.11 -16.00 2.07
N LYS A 148 -7.81 -17.26 1.77
CA LYS A 148 -8.79 -18.37 1.82
C LYS A 148 -10.06 -18.08 1.00
N GLY A 149 -9.89 -17.41 -0.15
CA GLY A 149 -10.99 -17.01 -1.04
C GLY A 149 -11.88 -15.85 -0.55
N ILE A 150 -11.60 -15.28 0.62
CA ILE A 150 -12.37 -14.16 1.18
C ILE A 150 -11.56 -12.87 1.00
N THR A 151 -12.20 -11.84 0.45
CA THR A 151 -11.56 -10.55 0.17
C THR A 151 -12.01 -9.49 1.17
N ASN A 152 -11.04 -8.82 1.81
CA ASN A 152 -11.27 -7.65 2.65
C ASN A 152 -10.35 -6.51 2.23
N GLU A 153 -10.77 -5.27 2.48
CA GLU A 153 -9.90 -4.11 2.26
C GLU A 153 -8.97 -3.90 3.47
N VAL A 154 -7.71 -3.62 3.20
CA VAL A 154 -6.69 -3.29 4.20
C VAL A 154 -6.00 -1.99 3.80
N THR A 155 -5.63 -1.17 4.79
CA THR A 155 -4.88 0.06 4.60
C THR A 155 -3.65 0.07 5.49
N PHE A 156 -2.49 0.44 4.93
CA PHE A 156 -1.24 0.43 5.66
C PHE A 156 -0.20 1.42 5.15
N PRO A 157 0.72 1.86 6.03
CA PRO A 157 1.88 2.61 5.61
C PRO A 157 2.91 1.70 4.95
N ALA A 158 3.55 2.20 3.90
CA ALA A 158 4.67 1.55 3.24
C ALA A 158 5.77 2.56 2.87
N THR A 159 7.00 2.08 2.81
CA THR A 159 8.13 2.83 2.25
C THR A 159 8.48 2.22 0.90
N VAL A 160 8.41 3.02 -0.17
CA VAL A 160 8.72 2.56 -1.54
C VAL A 160 9.80 3.43 -2.16
N ALA A 161 10.92 2.79 -2.50
CA ALA A 161 12.07 3.38 -3.18
C ALA A 161 12.10 2.94 -4.64
N VAL A 162 12.34 3.87 -5.57
CA VAL A 162 12.60 3.56 -6.97
C VAL A 162 13.96 4.14 -7.34
N ASN A 163 14.91 3.26 -7.66
CA ASN A 163 16.28 3.61 -8.03
C ASN A 163 16.62 2.92 -9.35
N ASN A 164 16.61 3.69 -10.45
CA ASN A 164 16.83 3.17 -11.80
C ASN A 164 15.91 1.97 -12.10
N ASN A 165 16.49 0.80 -12.31
CA ASN A 165 15.78 -0.43 -12.66
C ASN A 165 15.41 -1.29 -11.44
N LYS A 166 15.55 -0.78 -10.21
CA LYS A 166 15.23 -1.50 -8.98
C LYS A 166 14.22 -0.73 -8.14
N LEU A 167 13.21 -1.45 -7.64
CA LEU A 167 12.24 -0.99 -6.67
C LEU A 167 12.40 -1.80 -5.39
N THR A 168 12.31 -1.12 -4.24
CA THR A 168 12.15 -1.78 -2.94
C THR A 168 10.89 -1.25 -2.25
N ALA A 169 10.12 -2.16 -1.63
CA ALA A 169 8.92 -1.82 -0.89
C ALA A 169 8.95 -2.51 0.47
N ASN A 170 8.78 -1.74 1.55
CA ASN A 170 8.75 -2.26 2.91
C ASN A 170 7.44 -1.85 3.59
N ALA A 171 6.80 -2.77 4.30
CA ALA A 171 5.55 -2.51 5.01
C ALA A 171 5.41 -3.43 6.22
N LYS A 172 4.66 -2.96 7.24
CA LYS A 172 4.18 -3.78 8.34
C LYS A 172 2.66 -3.78 8.35
N LEU A 173 2.07 -4.94 8.51
CA LEU A 173 0.63 -5.12 8.41
C LEU A 173 0.11 -6.04 9.52
N THR A 174 -0.84 -5.57 10.30
CA THR A 174 -1.58 -6.41 11.26
C THR A 174 -2.90 -6.83 10.62
N ILE A 175 -3.19 -8.12 10.62
CA ILE A 175 -4.36 -8.71 9.97
C ILE A 175 -5.15 -9.52 11.00
N ASP A 176 -6.44 -9.21 11.10
CA ASP A 176 -7.41 -10.04 11.82
C ASP A 176 -7.78 -11.26 10.96
N ARG A 177 -7.29 -12.44 11.36
CA ARG A 177 -7.51 -13.72 10.66
C ARG A 177 -8.98 -14.15 10.63
N THR A 178 -9.80 -13.66 11.56
CA THR A 178 -11.21 -14.07 11.64
C THR A 178 -12.05 -13.48 10.51
N LYS A 179 -11.61 -12.34 9.93
CA LYS A 179 -12.20 -11.75 8.72
C LYS A 179 -12.06 -12.63 7.48
N TYR A 180 -11.21 -13.65 7.54
CA TYR A 180 -10.96 -14.62 6.47
C TYR A 180 -11.42 -16.04 6.88
N ASP A 181 -12.35 -16.12 7.82
CA ASP A 181 -12.92 -17.38 8.31
C ASP A 181 -11.89 -18.36 8.89
N ILE A 182 -10.81 -17.82 9.47
CA ILE A 182 -9.84 -18.57 10.26
C ILE A 182 -10.20 -18.35 11.73
N LYS A 183 -11.16 -19.11 12.26
CA LYS A 183 -11.72 -18.85 13.60
C LYS A 183 -11.12 -19.71 14.70
N PHE A 184 -10.34 -20.74 14.35
CA PHE A 184 -9.82 -21.73 15.28
C PHE A 184 -9.20 -21.09 16.53
N ARG A 185 -9.68 -21.46 17.72
CA ARG A 185 -9.20 -20.95 19.02
C ARG A 185 -9.22 -19.42 19.17
N SER A 186 -10.10 -18.75 18.43
CA SER A 186 -10.41 -17.33 18.64
C SER A 186 -11.33 -17.16 19.85
N LYS A 187 -11.05 -16.17 20.70
CA LYS A 187 -11.94 -15.79 21.82
C LYS A 187 -13.28 -15.23 21.35
N ASN A 188 -13.35 -14.70 20.13
CA ASN A 188 -14.57 -14.12 19.57
C ASN A 188 -15.58 -15.18 19.11
N PHE A 189 -15.15 -16.44 18.93
CA PHE A 189 -15.97 -17.51 18.40
C PHE A 189 -16.10 -18.72 19.32
N PHE A 190 -15.24 -18.84 20.33
CA PHE A 190 -15.20 -19.99 21.23
C PHE A 190 -14.98 -19.56 22.67
N GLU A 191 -15.74 -20.17 23.58
CA GLU A 191 -15.63 -19.96 25.02
C GLU A 191 -14.68 -20.97 25.68
N ASN A 192 -14.32 -20.74 26.94
CA ASN A 192 -13.58 -21.68 27.79
C ASN A 192 -12.25 -22.19 27.21
N LEU A 193 -11.58 -21.37 26.39
CA LEU A 193 -10.31 -21.74 25.76
C LEU A 193 -9.11 -21.70 26.73
N GLY A 194 -9.17 -20.88 27.80
CA GLY A 194 -8.06 -20.69 28.73
C GLY A 194 -6.74 -20.39 28.01
N ASP A 195 -5.71 -21.15 28.33
CA ASP A 195 -4.36 -21.02 27.76
C ASP A 195 -4.24 -21.45 26.28
N LYS A 196 -5.31 -22.02 25.71
CA LYS A 196 -5.34 -22.44 24.30
C LYS A 196 -5.65 -21.30 23.34
N VAL A 197 -6.00 -20.11 23.82
CA VAL A 197 -6.36 -18.98 22.97
C VAL A 197 -5.24 -18.63 22.00
N ILE A 198 -5.60 -18.47 20.73
CA ILE A 198 -4.77 -17.86 19.69
C ILE A 198 -5.40 -16.51 19.36
N TYR A 199 -4.62 -15.43 19.42
CA TYR A 199 -5.13 -14.10 19.11
C TYR A 199 -5.57 -14.01 17.65
N ASP A 200 -6.51 -13.11 17.40
CA ASP A 200 -7.11 -12.95 16.07
C ASP A 200 -6.15 -12.23 15.12
N ASP A 201 -5.33 -11.34 15.67
CA ASP A 201 -4.33 -10.61 14.91
C ASP A 201 -3.05 -11.42 14.70
N PHE A 202 -2.52 -11.32 13.47
CA PHE A 202 -1.14 -11.68 13.15
C PHE A 202 -0.48 -10.54 12.38
N ASP A 203 0.83 -10.43 12.53
CA ASP A 203 1.62 -9.39 11.88
C ASP A 203 2.38 -9.96 10.68
N LEU A 204 2.50 -9.15 9.63
CA LEU A 204 3.38 -9.36 8.50
C LEU A 204 4.46 -8.27 8.48
N ASP A 205 5.71 -8.69 8.31
CA ASP A 205 6.84 -7.81 8.00
C ASP A 205 7.28 -8.09 6.56
N ILE A 206 7.00 -7.15 5.67
CA ILE A 206 7.08 -7.32 4.22
C ILE A 206 8.28 -6.51 3.71
N SER A 207 9.17 -7.17 2.98
CA SER A 207 10.26 -6.55 2.21
C SER A 207 10.29 -7.11 0.81
N LEU A 208 9.81 -6.35 -0.17
CA LEU A 208 9.77 -6.77 -1.57
C LEU A 208 10.84 -6.03 -2.38
N VAL A 209 11.50 -6.78 -3.25
CA VAL A 209 12.41 -6.26 -4.28
C VAL A 209 11.75 -6.52 -5.62
N ALA A 210 11.80 -5.56 -6.53
CA ALA A 210 11.33 -5.73 -7.90
C ALA A 210 12.28 -5.08 -8.90
N ASN A 211 12.37 -5.66 -10.09
CA ASN A 211 13.24 -5.19 -11.16
C ASN A 211 12.40 -4.74 -12.36
N ALA A 212 12.85 -3.66 -13.01
CA ALA A 212 12.23 -3.16 -14.23
C ALA A 212 12.11 -4.25 -15.30
N GLN A 213 11.04 -4.19 -16.08
CA GLN A 213 10.85 -5.02 -17.28
C GLN A 213 11.22 -4.27 -18.55
#